data_AF-A0A0L0FD22-F1
#
_entry.id   AF-A0A0L0FD22-F1
#
_cell.length_a   1.000
_cell.length_b   1.000
_cell.length_c   1.000
_cell.angle_alpha   90.00
_cell.angle_beta   90.00
_cell.angle_gamma   90.00
#
_symmetry.space_group_name_H-M   'P 1'
#
loop_
_entity.id
_entity.type
_entity.pdbx_description
1 polymer ?
#
loop_
_entity_poly.entity_id
_entity_poly.type
_entity_poly.pdbx_seq_one_letter_code
_entity_poly.pdbx_strand_id
1 'polypeptide(L)'
;MARGPAIKAKISPPRLGGKDKVGLYSTRTPHRPNNIGLSLVRLEKVEGRNVYFLGADLIDMTPILDLKPYIPYADIADGDVKFPDWIMNPPAAPFATVTVSDEATARLEDYVLKRLKLYKGDSCATVLQLIKDVLIHDIRSGHQKGAAKDTTYELYLDNMKIEWVAHGDVASVESIHIASTNDIEKNPK
;
A
#
# COMPACT_ATOMS: atom_id res chain seq x y z
N MET A 1 -0.93 36.27 6.82
CA MET A 1 -1.16 34.83 6.65
C MET A 1 -0.22 34.33 5.57
N ALA A 2 0.70 33.41 5.90
CA ALA A 2 1.56 32.80 4.90
C ALA A 2 0.68 32.02 3.90
N ARG A 3 0.84 32.26 2.59
CA ARG A 3 0.19 31.42 1.59
C ARG A 3 0.74 30.01 1.78
N GLY A 4 -0.15 29.04 2.02
CA GLY A 4 0.22 27.63 2.02
C GLY A 4 0.89 27.24 0.70
N PRO A 5 1.60 26.10 0.65
CA PRO A 5 2.29 25.65 -0.54
C PRO A 5 1.34 25.62 -1.75
N ALA A 6 1.83 26.07 -2.90
CA ALA A 6 1.02 26.12 -4.12
C ALA A 6 0.65 24.70 -4.57
N ILE A 7 -0.65 24.40 -4.61
CA ILE A 7 -1.17 23.09 -5.02
C ILE A 7 -1.39 23.08 -6.52
N LYS A 8 -0.94 22.02 -7.19
CA LYS A 8 -1.14 21.84 -8.63
C LYS A 8 -2.63 21.61 -8.91
N ALA A 9 -3.21 22.45 -9.78
CA ALA A 9 -4.60 22.33 -10.18
C ALA A 9 -4.90 21.06 -11.00
N LYS A 10 -3.88 20.48 -11.64
CA LYS A 10 -3.98 19.26 -12.43
C LYS A 10 -2.92 18.24 -12.02
N ILE A 11 -3.28 16.96 -12.07
CA ILE A 11 -2.40 15.82 -11.77
C ILE A 11 -2.45 14.77 -12.88
N SER A 12 -1.48 13.85 -12.90
CA SER A 12 -1.39 12.75 -13.87
C SER A 12 -1.65 11.42 -13.16
N PRO A 13 -2.91 10.92 -13.14
CA PRO A 13 -3.24 9.64 -12.53
C PRO A 13 -2.50 8.47 -13.21
N PRO A 14 -2.06 7.44 -12.44
CA PRO A 14 -1.45 6.25 -13.02
C PRO A 14 -2.34 5.55 -14.05
N ARG A 15 -3.66 5.45 -13.78
CA ARG A 15 -4.63 4.82 -14.70
C ARG A 15 -4.87 5.61 -16.00
N LEU A 16 -4.45 6.87 -16.04
CA LEU A 16 -4.45 7.71 -17.25
C LEU A 16 -3.10 7.64 -18.00
N GLY A 17 -2.26 6.63 -17.71
CA GLY A 17 -0.99 6.43 -18.41
C GLY A 17 0.10 7.45 -18.08
N GLY A 18 -0.09 8.29 -17.05
CA GLY A 18 0.93 9.20 -16.52
C GLY A 18 1.35 10.38 -17.43
N LYS A 19 0.84 10.47 -18.65
CA LYS A 19 1.18 11.52 -19.63
C LYS A 19 0.16 12.65 -19.63
N ASP A 20 -1.12 12.30 -19.64
CA ASP A 20 -2.20 13.26 -19.61
C ASP A 20 -2.49 13.75 -18.20
N LYS A 21 -3.19 14.89 -18.12
CA LYS A 21 -3.50 15.57 -16.86
C LYS A 21 -4.98 15.88 -16.76
N VAL A 22 -5.55 15.55 -15.61
CA VAL A 22 -6.94 15.88 -15.26
C VAL A 22 -6.97 16.82 -14.04
N GLY A 23 -8.10 17.47 -13.82
CA GLY A 23 -8.29 18.35 -12.67
C GLY A 23 -8.11 17.60 -11.36
N LEU A 24 -7.55 18.25 -10.35
CA LEU A 24 -7.33 17.67 -9.02
C LEU A 24 -8.61 16.99 -8.48
N TYR A 25 -9.74 17.70 -8.54
CA TYR A 25 -11.02 17.26 -7.97
C TYR A 25 -11.71 16.14 -8.75
N SER A 26 -11.22 15.78 -9.95
CA SER A 26 -11.69 14.60 -10.68
C SER A 26 -10.89 13.34 -10.33
N THR A 27 -10.13 13.36 -9.21
CA THR A 27 -9.22 12.28 -8.81
C THR A 27 -9.25 12.05 -7.31
N ARG A 28 -8.65 10.94 -6.85
CA ARG A 28 -8.43 10.60 -5.44
C ARG A 28 -6.96 10.81 -5.00
N THR A 29 -6.25 11.76 -5.59
CA THR A 29 -4.86 12.03 -5.18
C THR A 29 -4.79 12.49 -3.72
N PRO A 30 -3.75 12.11 -2.95
CA PRO A 30 -3.54 12.64 -1.60
C PRO A 30 -3.05 14.10 -1.60
N HIS A 31 -2.59 14.65 -2.73
CA HIS A 31 -2.04 16.01 -2.80
C HIS A 31 -3.14 17.07 -2.99
N ARG A 32 -3.94 17.35 -1.97
CA ARG A 32 -5.14 18.22 -2.04
C ARG A 32 -5.06 19.41 -1.07
N PRO A 33 -5.93 20.44 -1.21
CA PRO A 33 -6.01 21.52 -0.23
C PRO A 33 -6.34 21.01 1.17
N ASN A 34 -7.24 20.03 1.24
CA ASN A 34 -7.58 19.31 2.46
C ASN A 34 -7.20 17.83 2.24
N ASN A 35 -6.16 17.36 2.91
CA ASN A 35 -5.62 16.00 2.79
C ASN A 35 -6.46 15.00 3.59
N ILE A 36 -7.72 14.84 3.19
CA ILE A 36 -8.65 13.91 3.82
C ILE A 36 -8.88 12.74 2.86
N GLY A 37 -8.44 11.55 3.29
CA GLY A 37 -8.71 10.28 2.63
C GLY A 37 -10.09 9.73 3.03
N LEU A 38 -10.64 8.87 2.16
CA LEU A 38 -11.90 8.17 2.41
C LEU A 38 -11.68 6.70 2.08
N SER A 39 -11.84 5.83 3.06
CA SER A 39 -11.71 4.39 2.92
C SER A 39 -13.02 3.73 3.33
N LEU A 40 -13.60 2.91 2.44
CA LEU A 40 -14.71 2.03 2.79
C LEU A 40 -14.11 0.72 3.30
N VAL A 41 -14.33 0.41 4.58
CA VAL A 41 -13.71 -0.73 5.26
C VAL A 41 -14.76 -1.74 5.72
N ARG A 42 -14.36 -3.00 5.82
CA ARG A 42 -15.16 -4.06 6.42
C ARG A 42 -14.88 -4.12 7.91
N LEU A 43 -15.90 -3.84 8.74
CA LEU A 43 -15.79 -3.99 10.19
C LEU A 43 -15.65 -5.47 10.55
N GLU A 44 -14.62 -5.82 11.32
CA GLU A 44 -14.44 -7.16 11.88
C GLU A 44 -15.01 -7.24 13.29
N LYS A 45 -14.56 -6.34 14.17
CA LYS A 45 -15.01 -6.31 15.57
C LYS A 45 -14.72 -4.96 16.22
N VAL A 46 -15.42 -4.70 17.32
CA VAL A 46 -15.18 -3.57 18.22
C VAL A 46 -14.87 -4.12 19.60
N GLU A 47 -13.72 -3.76 20.16
CA GLU A 47 -13.30 -4.17 21.50
C GLU A 47 -12.89 -2.94 22.33
N GLY A 48 -13.78 -2.52 23.24
CA GLY A 48 -13.57 -1.32 24.05
C GLY A 48 -13.42 -0.07 23.19
N ARG A 49 -12.20 0.47 23.12
CA ARG A 49 -11.85 1.66 22.33
C ARG A 49 -11.19 1.34 20.99
N ASN A 50 -11.03 0.06 20.67
CA ASN A 50 -10.37 -0.41 19.46
C ASN A 50 -11.38 -0.88 18.43
N VAL A 51 -11.17 -0.48 17.17
CA VAL A 51 -11.97 -0.91 16.01
C VAL A 51 -11.06 -1.69 15.08
N TYR A 52 -11.42 -2.94 14.80
CA TYR A 52 -10.68 -3.83 13.91
C TYR A 52 -11.45 -3.91 12.59
N PHE A 53 -10.76 -3.66 11.48
CA PHE A 53 -11.37 -3.62 10.16
C PHE A 53 -10.39 -4.09 9.08
N LEU A 54 -10.92 -4.39 7.89
CA LEU A 54 -10.17 -4.83 6.73
C LEU A 54 -10.46 -3.94 5.51
N GLY A 55 -9.56 -3.99 4.52
CA GLY A 55 -9.75 -3.29 3.25
C GLY A 55 -9.42 -1.81 3.29
N ALA A 56 -8.57 -1.38 4.24
CA ALA A 56 -8.08 -0.02 4.29
C ALA A 56 -6.80 0.18 3.46
N ASP A 57 -6.62 1.39 2.97
CA ASP A 57 -5.47 1.88 2.21
C ASP A 57 -4.69 2.93 3.01
N LEU A 58 -4.47 2.64 4.29
CA LEU A 58 -3.83 3.53 5.26
C LEU A 58 -2.42 3.04 5.59
N ILE A 59 -1.48 3.96 5.72
CA ILE A 59 -0.17 3.68 6.32
C ILE A 59 -0.29 3.71 7.85
N ASP A 60 0.63 3.07 8.54
CA ASP A 60 0.63 3.03 10.00
C ASP A 60 0.59 4.45 10.59
N MET A 61 -0.07 4.61 11.73
CA MET A 61 -0.24 5.90 12.41
C MET A 61 -0.99 6.99 11.63
N THR A 62 -1.64 6.68 10.49
CA THR A 62 -2.52 7.64 9.79
C THR A 62 -3.62 8.13 10.74
N PRO A 63 -3.71 9.45 11.03
CA PRO A 63 -4.72 9.97 11.95
C PRO A 63 -6.15 9.74 11.44
N ILE A 64 -6.98 9.12 12.28
CA ILE A 64 -8.40 8.93 11.99
C ILE A 64 -9.18 10.16 12.48
N LEU A 65 -9.83 10.85 11.55
CA LEU A 65 -10.59 12.06 11.84
C LEU A 65 -12.05 11.77 12.23
N ASP A 66 -12.62 10.72 11.64
CA ASP A 66 -14.05 10.41 11.76
C ASP A 66 -14.29 8.93 11.44
N LEU A 67 -15.36 8.36 12.01
CA LEU A 67 -15.83 7.01 11.73
C LEU A 67 -17.35 7.03 11.65
N LYS A 68 -17.89 6.63 10.50
CA LYS A 68 -19.34 6.60 10.24
C LYS A 68 -19.77 5.24 9.72
N PRO A 69 -20.99 4.77 10.06
CA PRO A 69 -21.53 3.56 9.46
C PRO A 69 -21.74 3.79 7.96
N TYR A 70 -21.45 2.77 7.17
CA TYR A 70 -21.90 2.72 5.77
C TYR A 70 -23.41 2.50 5.74
N ILE A 71 -24.13 3.39 5.09
CA ILE A 71 -25.58 3.38 4.96
C ILE A 71 -25.91 3.12 3.50
N PRO A 72 -26.26 1.87 3.11
CA PRO A 72 -26.40 1.49 1.70
C PRO A 72 -27.30 2.40 0.88
N TYR A 73 -28.44 2.84 1.41
CA TYR A 73 -29.37 3.71 0.68
C TYR A 73 -28.86 5.15 0.49
N ALA A 74 -27.85 5.58 1.24
CA ALA A 74 -27.31 6.94 1.20
C ALA A 74 -25.93 7.00 0.52
N ASP A 75 -25.13 5.95 0.66
CA ASP A 75 -23.75 5.89 0.18
C ASP A 75 -23.63 5.19 -1.19
N ILE A 76 -24.64 4.42 -1.60
CA ILE A 76 -24.73 3.90 -2.98
C ILE A 76 -25.36 4.99 -3.84
N ALA A 77 -24.70 5.31 -4.95
CA ALA A 77 -25.28 6.22 -5.93
C ALA A 77 -26.40 5.53 -6.71
N ASP A 78 -27.58 6.15 -6.73
CA ASP A 78 -28.72 5.69 -7.52
C ASP A 78 -28.56 6.04 -9.02
N GLY A 79 -29.08 5.18 -9.89
CA GLY A 79 -29.19 5.43 -11.34
C GLY A 79 -27.94 5.11 -12.16
N ASP A 80 -27.84 5.72 -13.35
CA ASP A 80 -26.73 5.52 -14.31
C ASP A 80 -25.51 6.37 -13.90
N VAL A 81 -24.65 5.79 -13.06
CA VAL A 81 -23.41 6.43 -12.60
C VAL A 81 -22.39 6.44 -13.74
N LYS A 82 -22.00 7.65 -14.17
CA LYS A 82 -21.01 7.83 -15.23
C LYS A 82 -19.63 8.13 -14.66
N PHE A 83 -18.63 7.51 -15.26
CA PHE A 83 -17.22 7.76 -14.99
C PHE A 83 -16.45 7.71 -16.31
N PRO A 84 -15.32 8.43 -16.43
CA PRO A 84 -14.50 8.35 -17.62
C PRO A 84 -13.82 6.98 -17.73
N ASP A 85 -13.67 6.47 -18.96
CA ASP A 85 -13.14 5.13 -19.24
C ASP A 85 -11.80 4.84 -18.57
N TRP A 86 -10.94 5.86 -18.44
CA TRP A 86 -9.63 5.70 -17.83
C TRP A 86 -9.66 5.27 -16.36
N ILE A 87 -10.78 5.44 -15.64
CA ILE A 87 -10.92 4.93 -14.27
C ILE A 87 -10.94 3.39 -14.26
N MET A 88 -11.48 2.77 -15.32
CA MET A 88 -11.56 1.33 -15.46
C MET A 88 -10.28 0.70 -16.00
N ASN A 89 -9.35 1.51 -16.53
CA ASN A 89 -8.05 1.02 -16.94
C ASN A 89 -7.37 0.31 -15.77
N PRO A 90 -6.88 -0.93 -15.94
CA PRO A 90 -6.18 -1.62 -14.87
C PRO A 90 -4.95 -0.81 -14.42
N PRO A 91 -4.51 -0.98 -13.17
CA PRO A 91 -3.18 -0.50 -12.77
C PRO A 91 -2.10 -1.16 -13.64
N ALA A 92 -0.83 -0.79 -13.40
CA ALA A 92 0.28 -1.51 -14.00
C ALA A 92 0.10 -3.02 -13.81
N ALA A 93 0.42 -3.80 -14.84
CA ALA A 93 0.29 -5.25 -14.79
C ALA A 93 1.05 -5.79 -13.56
N PRO A 94 0.44 -6.70 -12.78
CA PRO A 94 1.13 -7.33 -11.67
C PRO A 94 2.33 -8.13 -12.19
N PHE A 95 3.28 -8.43 -11.30
CA PHE A 95 4.26 -9.47 -11.57
C PHE A 95 3.54 -10.79 -11.87
N ALA A 96 4.09 -11.60 -12.78
CA ALA A 96 3.59 -12.94 -13.06
C ALA A 96 3.83 -13.87 -11.87
N THR A 97 4.89 -13.64 -11.09
CA THR A 97 5.23 -14.46 -9.93
C THR A 97 6.01 -13.66 -8.89
N VAL A 98 5.78 -14.01 -7.61
CA VAL A 98 6.62 -13.58 -6.49
C VAL A 98 7.28 -14.81 -5.87
N THR A 99 8.61 -14.85 -5.90
CA THR A 99 9.43 -15.90 -5.28
C THR A 99 10.03 -15.40 -3.97
N VAL A 100 10.29 -16.33 -3.06
CA VAL A 100 10.94 -16.04 -1.77
C VAL A 100 12.06 -17.06 -1.59
N SER A 101 13.26 -16.59 -1.27
CA SER A 101 14.41 -17.46 -1.04
C SER A 101 14.19 -18.40 0.16
N ASP A 102 14.85 -19.56 0.14
CA ASP A 102 14.82 -20.50 1.26
C ASP A 102 15.38 -19.86 2.54
N GLU A 103 16.41 -19.02 2.40
CA GLU A 103 16.99 -18.28 3.52
C GLU A 103 16.01 -17.26 4.12
N ALA A 104 15.31 -16.49 3.28
CA ALA A 104 14.28 -15.56 3.74
C ALA A 104 13.13 -16.29 4.45
N THR A 105 12.71 -17.43 3.89
CA THR A 105 11.65 -18.28 4.47
C THR A 105 12.05 -18.80 5.85
N ALA A 106 13.25 -19.39 5.98
CA ALA A 106 13.75 -19.91 7.25
C ALA A 106 13.88 -18.83 8.32
N ARG A 107 14.31 -17.61 7.95
CA ARG A 107 14.37 -16.47 8.89
C ARG A 107 12.98 -16.03 9.36
N LEU A 108 12.00 -15.98 8.46
CA LEU A 108 10.65 -15.57 8.80
C LEU A 108 9.99 -16.52 9.81
N GLU A 109 10.26 -17.82 9.73
CA GLU A 109 9.76 -18.80 10.70
C GLU A 109 10.14 -18.46 12.15
N ASP A 110 11.41 -18.07 12.40
CA ASP A 110 11.83 -17.63 13.74
C ASP A 110 11.17 -16.31 14.16
N TYR A 111 10.99 -15.38 13.22
CA TYR A 111 10.45 -14.05 13.51
C TYR A 111 8.96 -14.06 13.85
N VAL A 112 8.16 -14.81 13.10
CA VAL A 112 6.71 -14.91 13.31
C VAL A 112 6.38 -15.42 14.73
N LEU A 113 7.19 -16.33 15.26
CA LEU A 113 6.99 -16.91 16.59
C LEU A 113 7.31 -15.94 17.73
N LYS A 114 8.28 -15.03 17.55
CA LYS A 114 8.91 -14.33 18.70
C LYS A 114 9.04 -12.83 18.55
N ARG A 115 9.08 -12.30 17.34
CA ARG A 115 9.61 -10.94 17.07
C ARG A 115 8.65 -10.01 16.37
N LEU A 116 7.68 -10.53 15.61
CA LEU A 116 6.66 -9.69 14.97
C LEU A 116 5.77 -9.01 16.01
N LYS A 117 5.25 -7.82 15.69
CA LYS A 117 4.35 -7.07 16.56
C LYS A 117 2.91 -7.25 16.11
N LEU A 118 2.61 -6.92 14.86
CA LEU A 118 1.27 -6.98 14.30
C LEU A 118 0.87 -8.41 13.95
N TYR A 119 1.76 -9.16 13.30
CA TYR A 119 1.51 -10.54 12.86
C TYR A 119 2.04 -11.58 13.85
N LYS A 120 2.10 -11.23 15.13
CA LYS A 120 2.59 -12.13 16.18
C LYS A 120 1.65 -13.31 16.35
N GLY A 121 2.18 -14.52 16.20
CA GLY A 121 1.41 -15.75 16.39
C GLY A 121 0.59 -16.18 15.17
N ASP A 122 0.68 -15.45 14.05
CA ASP A 122 0.24 -15.96 12.75
C ASP A 122 1.12 -17.13 12.30
N SER A 123 0.75 -17.80 11.21
CA SER A 123 1.61 -18.82 10.60
C SER A 123 2.62 -18.20 9.65
N CYS A 124 3.80 -18.82 9.50
CA CYS A 124 4.79 -18.39 8.49
C CYS A 124 4.16 -18.36 7.08
N ALA A 125 3.33 -19.35 6.75
CA ALA A 125 2.62 -19.40 5.47
C ALA A 125 1.70 -18.18 5.25
N THR A 126 0.99 -17.73 6.30
CA THR A 126 0.13 -16.55 6.25
C THR A 126 0.94 -15.28 5.95
N VAL A 127 2.05 -15.09 6.65
CA VAL A 127 2.89 -13.89 6.46
C VAL A 127 3.62 -13.93 5.12
N LEU A 128 4.06 -15.10 4.65
CA LEU A 128 4.60 -15.24 3.29
C LEU A 128 3.56 -14.90 2.23
N GLN A 129 2.32 -15.35 2.40
CA GLN A 129 1.25 -15.01 1.45
C GLN A 129 0.99 -13.51 1.44
N LEU A 130 0.97 -12.86 2.60
CA LEU A 130 0.86 -11.40 2.67
C LEU A 130 1.99 -10.68 1.92
N ILE A 131 3.25 -11.11 2.08
CA ILE A 131 4.39 -10.53 1.35
C ILE A 131 4.19 -10.68 -0.17
N LYS A 132 3.73 -11.85 -0.61
CA LYS A 132 3.43 -12.10 -2.03
C LYS A 132 2.29 -11.22 -2.53
N ASP A 133 1.20 -11.10 -1.77
CA ASP A 133 0.03 -10.29 -2.12
C ASP A 133 0.36 -8.79 -2.20
N VAL A 134 1.32 -8.32 -1.41
CA VAL A 134 1.83 -6.94 -1.52
C VAL A 134 2.72 -6.79 -2.76
N LEU A 135 3.72 -7.65 -2.92
CA LEU A 135 4.73 -7.51 -3.97
C LEU A 135 4.18 -7.78 -5.37
N ILE A 136 3.17 -8.64 -5.52
CA ILE A 136 2.56 -8.99 -6.82
C ILE A 136 2.08 -7.74 -7.56
N HIS A 137 1.67 -6.69 -6.85
CA HIS A 137 1.17 -5.44 -7.43
C HIS A 137 2.27 -4.46 -7.87
N ASP A 138 3.55 -4.86 -7.81
CA ASP A 138 4.72 -4.03 -8.13
C ASP A 138 4.65 -2.63 -7.49
N ILE A 139 5.02 -2.58 -6.21
CA ILE A 139 4.99 -1.38 -5.35
C ILE A 139 6.03 -0.31 -5.72
N ARG A 140 6.82 -0.51 -6.77
CA ARG A 140 7.80 0.49 -7.23
C ARG A 140 7.08 1.71 -7.82
N SER A 141 7.59 2.89 -7.50
CA SER A 141 7.17 4.12 -8.18
C SER A 141 7.50 4.09 -9.67
N GLY A 142 6.79 4.86 -10.48
CA GLY A 142 7.07 4.96 -11.92
C GLY A 142 8.53 5.31 -12.23
N HIS A 143 9.19 6.11 -11.39
CA HIS A 143 10.61 6.45 -11.52
C HIS A 143 11.54 5.25 -11.25
N GLN A 144 11.18 4.39 -10.30
CA GLN A 144 11.97 3.20 -9.94
C GLN A 144 11.92 2.11 -11.01
N LYS A 145 10.85 2.04 -11.80
CA LYS A 145 10.68 1.00 -12.84
C LYS A 145 11.69 1.11 -14.00
N GLY A 146 12.44 2.22 -14.10
CA GLY A 146 13.54 2.41 -15.06
C GLY A 146 14.94 2.27 -14.48
N ALA A 147 15.07 1.83 -13.22
CA ALA A 147 16.37 1.66 -12.56
C ALA A 147 17.21 0.54 -13.20
N ALA A 148 18.50 0.48 -12.82
CA ALA A 148 19.43 -0.53 -13.31
C ALA A 148 18.92 -1.95 -13.03
N LYS A 149 19.33 -2.90 -13.87
CA LYS A 149 19.13 -4.34 -13.60
C LYS A 149 19.71 -4.67 -12.22
N ASP A 150 19.01 -5.51 -11.48
CA ASP A 150 19.41 -6.04 -10.17
C ASP A 150 19.45 -4.98 -9.05
N THR A 151 18.73 -3.87 -9.21
CA THR A 151 18.51 -2.92 -8.12
C THR A 151 17.72 -3.60 -7.00
N THR A 152 18.29 -3.62 -5.79
CA THR A 152 17.59 -4.05 -4.57
C THR A 152 16.63 -2.97 -4.09
N TYR A 153 15.40 -3.37 -3.82
CA TYR A 153 14.34 -2.55 -3.25
C TYR A 153 14.01 -3.03 -1.84
N GLU A 154 13.40 -2.13 -1.06
CA GLU A 154 13.02 -2.39 0.32
C GLU A 154 11.51 -2.23 0.49
N LEU A 155 10.90 -3.20 1.19
CA LEU A 155 9.53 -3.14 1.69
C LEU A 155 9.59 -3.25 3.21
N TYR A 156 8.87 -2.36 3.89
CA TYR A 156 8.68 -2.42 5.33
C TYR A 156 7.27 -2.94 5.62
N LEU A 157 7.17 -3.97 6.44
CA LEU A 157 5.91 -4.62 6.81
C LEU A 157 5.98 -5.07 8.25
N ASP A 158 5.04 -4.61 9.09
CA ASP A 158 5.17 -4.70 10.55
C ASP A 158 6.51 -4.10 11.01
N ASN A 159 7.35 -4.87 11.71
CA ASN A 159 8.72 -4.49 12.07
C ASN A 159 9.77 -5.21 11.23
N MET A 160 9.40 -5.69 10.04
CA MET A 160 10.32 -6.34 9.10
C MET A 160 10.79 -5.36 8.03
N LYS A 161 12.06 -5.50 7.66
CA LYS A 161 12.65 -5.01 6.42
C LYS A 161 12.79 -6.20 5.46
N ILE A 162 12.14 -6.11 4.31
CA ILE A 162 12.14 -7.12 3.26
C ILE A 162 12.91 -6.56 2.07
N GLU A 163 14.00 -7.21 1.69
CA GLU A 163 14.81 -6.83 0.54
C GLU A 163 14.49 -7.73 -0.65
N TRP A 164 14.21 -7.11 -1.79
CA TRP A 164 13.72 -7.81 -2.96
C TRP A 164 14.22 -7.18 -4.25
N VAL A 165 14.25 -7.96 -5.33
CA VAL A 165 14.69 -7.54 -6.66
C VAL A 165 13.59 -7.83 -7.67
N ALA A 166 13.48 -6.98 -8.69
CA ALA A 166 12.59 -7.19 -9.82
C ALA A 166 13.38 -7.66 -11.04
N HIS A 167 13.12 -8.88 -11.52
CA HIS A 167 13.70 -9.44 -12.73
C HIS A 167 12.59 -9.67 -13.77
N GLY A 168 12.44 -8.73 -14.71
CA GLY A 168 11.36 -8.80 -15.70
C GLY A 168 9.99 -8.72 -15.03
N ASP A 169 9.19 -9.77 -15.17
CA ASP A 169 7.86 -9.94 -14.57
C ASP A 169 7.88 -10.77 -13.27
N VAL A 170 9.05 -11.01 -12.67
CA VAL A 170 9.20 -11.71 -11.40
C VAL A 170 9.74 -10.77 -10.32
N ALA A 171 9.14 -10.80 -9.12
CA ALA A 171 9.73 -10.23 -7.92
C ALA A 171 10.34 -11.35 -7.06
N SER A 172 11.60 -11.20 -6.67
CA SER A 172 12.30 -12.16 -5.82
C SER A 172 12.64 -11.53 -4.47
N VAL A 173 12.14 -12.10 -3.39
CA VAL A 173 12.52 -11.72 -2.03
C VAL A 173 13.82 -12.45 -1.67
N GLU A 174 14.88 -11.67 -1.50
CA GLU A 174 16.23 -12.18 -1.24
C GLU A 174 16.49 -12.34 0.25
N SER A 175 16.05 -11.37 1.06
CA SER A 175 16.32 -11.36 2.51
C SER A 175 15.16 -10.76 3.32
N ILE A 176 15.02 -11.23 4.56
CA ILE A 176 14.09 -10.67 5.56
C ILE A 176 14.86 -10.44 6.85
N HIS A 177 14.71 -9.24 7.41
CA HIS A 177 15.37 -8.79 8.63
C HIS A 177 14.36 -8.10 9.55
N ILE A 178 14.58 -8.17 10.87
CA ILE A 178 13.87 -7.25 11.78
C ILE A 178 14.51 -5.88 11.63
N ALA A 179 13.70 -4.89 11.27
CA ALA A 179 14.15 -3.52 11.11
C ALA A 179 14.65 -2.98 12.47
N SER A 180 15.83 -2.35 12.46
CA SER A 180 16.30 -1.59 13.61
C SER A 180 15.50 -0.31 13.76
N THR A 181 15.51 0.30 14.95
CA THR A 181 14.86 1.61 15.17
C THR A 181 15.35 2.66 14.17
N ASN A 182 16.64 2.61 13.80
CA ASN A 182 17.24 3.51 12.82
C ASN A 182 16.75 3.27 11.39
N ASP A 183 16.37 2.04 11.03
CA ASP A 183 15.86 1.72 9.69
C ASP A 183 14.46 2.30 9.49
N ILE A 184 13.63 2.23 10.53
CA ILE A 184 12.26 2.77 10.53
C ILE A 184 12.28 4.31 10.48
N GLU A 185 13.18 4.95 11.24
CA GLU A 185 13.30 6.42 11.25
C GLU A 185 13.84 7.01 9.94
N LYS A 186 14.68 6.28 9.19
CA LYS A 186 15.21 6.73 7.89
C LYS A 186 14.22 6.59 6.75
N ASN A 187 13.18 5.77 6.91
CA ASN A 187 12.16 5.56 5.90
C ASN A 187 10.76 5.67 6.54
N PRO A 188 10.40 6.87 7.06
CA PRO A 188 9.10 7.10 7.67
C PRO A 188 8.07 7.14 6.55
N LYS A 189 7.57 5.98 6.15
CA LYS A 189 6.38 5.87 5.32
C LYS A 189 5.22 5.53 6.21
#